data_AF-A0A5K1GIR3-F1
#
_entry.id   AF-A0A5K1GIR3-F1
#
_cell.length_a   1.000
_cell.length_b   1.000
_cell.length_c   1.000
_cell.angle_alpha   90.00
_cell.angle_beta   90.00
_cell.angle_gamma   90.00
#
_symmetry.space_group_name_H-M   'P 1'
#
loop_
_entity.id
_entity.type
_entity.pdbx_description
1 polymer ?
#
loop_
_entity_poly.entity_id
_entity_poly.type
_entity_poly.pdbx_seq_one_letter_code
_entity_poly.pdbx_strand_id
1 'polypeptide(L)'
;MMMKKMKLPLYLIVCLFLCLAVLAASQSRPTLCVSRNSTFQLFSQPRRGTSQRVAASEEVRNIIYTYSTILKGFATRLIENETELLRRLPAVLSELPKTVFQLQTTRKPLLLGLNPATGILLDSKEGDGIIIGVPNTSVWPESRCYNDARLGAIPAKWKGECTAATNFNSTN
;
A
#
# COMPACT_ATOMS: atom_id res chain seq x y z
N MET A 1 32.61 -8.32 50.06
CA MET A 1 32.87 -8.07 48.61
C MET A 1 32.15 -6.78 48.22
N MET A 2 32.84 -5.64 48.21
CA MET A 2 32.25 -4.32 47.91
C MET A 2 32.14 -4.13 46.39
N MET A 3 30.92 -4.02 45.87
CA MET A 3 30.69 -3.64 44.48
C MET A 3 31.07 -2.16 44.29
N LYS A 4 32.14 -1.88 43.55
CA LYS A 4 32.48 -0.51 43.12
C LYS A 4 31.29 0.05 42.31
N LYS A 5 30.68 1.13 42.79
CA LYS A 5 29.65 1.86 42.03
C LYS A 5 30.29 2.39 40.74
N MET A 6 29.97 1.78 39.61
CA MET A 6 30.45 2.19 38.29
C MET A 6 29.66 3.44 37.87
N LYS A 7 30.29 4.62 37.96
CA LYS A 7 29.70 5.87 37.47
C LYS A 7 29.92 5.94 35.96
N LEU A 8 28.86 5.82 35.17
CA LEU A 8 28.93 6.01 33.72
C LEU A 8 29.23 7.50 33.44
N PRO A 9 30.33 7.83 32.76
CA PRO A 9 30.73 9.22 32.57
C PRO A 9 29.78 9.92 31.57
N LEU A 10 29.49 11.19 31.84
CA LEU A 10 28.54 12.01 31.09
C LEU A 10 28.83 12.04 29.58
N TYR A 11 30.10 12.00 29.16
CA TYR A 11 30.48 12.00 27.75
C TYR A 11 30.03 10.72 27.01
N LEU A 12 30.02 9.55 27.67
CA LEU A 12 29.52 8.30 27.06
C LEU A 12 28.01 8.38 26.82
N ILE A 13 27.29 9.01 27.75
CA ILE A 13 25.85 9.25 27.64
C ILE A 13 25.56 10.21 26.47
N VAL A 14 26.27 11.34 26.38
CA VAL A 14 26.12 12.31 25.28
C VAL A 14 26.46 11.67 23.93
N CYS A 15 27.54 10.88 23.86
CA CYS A 15 27.95 10.19 22.63
C CYS A 15 26.90 9.17 22.18
N LEU A 16 26.29 8.43 23.12
CA LEU A 16 25.19 7.52 22.83
C LEU A 16 23.96 8.26 22.30
N PHE A 17 23.57 9.37 22.92
CA PHE A 17 22.43 10.18 22.45
C PHE A 17 22.66 10.76 21.04
N LEU A 18 23.86 11.29 20.77
CA LEU A 18 24.23 11.77 19.44
C LEU A 18 24.19 10.64 18.40
N CYS A 19 24.71 9.46 18.75
CA CYS A 19 24.68 8.29 17.88
C CYS A 19 23.24 7.88 17.56
N LEU A 20 22.36 7.79 18.57
CA LEU A 20 20.95 7.46 18.39
C LEU A 20 20.20 8.47 17.52
N ALA A 21 20.50 9.77 17.66
CA ALA A 21 19.90 10.82 16.84
C ALA A 21 20.31 10.70 15.36
N VAL A 22 21.59 10.42 15.09
CA VAL A 22 22.09 10.20 13.72
C VAL A 22 21.47 8.95 13.10
N LEU A 23 21.38 7.85 13.86
CA LEU A 23 20.73 6.62 13.43
C LEU A 23 19.26 6.86 13.05
N ALA A 24 18.51 7.61 13.88
CA ALA A 24 17.11 7.95 13.62
C ALA A 24 16.93 8.80 12.35
N ALA A 25 17.81 9.79 12.11
CA ALA A 25 17.77 10.63 10.91
C ALA A 25 18.12 9.86 9.62
N SER A 26 18.89 8.77 9.71
CA SER A 26 19.24 7.92 8.57
C SER A 26 18.17 6.89 8.19
N GLN A 27 17.06 6.81 8.94
CA GLN A 27 16.08 5.76 8.72
C GLN A 27 15.17 6.06 7.52
N SER A 28 15.33 5.27 6.45
CA SER A 28 14.48 5.41 5.26
C SER A 28 13.05 4.91 5.51
N ARG A 29 12.07 5.75 5.15
CA ARG A 29 10.64 5.48 5.27
C ARG A 29 10.00 5.28 3.91
N PRO A 30 9.04 4.34 3.76
CA PRO A 30 8.29 4.24 2.52
C PRO A 30 7.37 5.45 2.34
N THR A 31 7.40 6.05 1.16
CA THR A 31 6.67 7.27 0.79
C THR A 31 6.11 7.12 -0.62
N LEU A 32 4.84 7.50 -0.80
CA LEU A 32 4.19 7.60 -2.10
C LEU A 32 4.40 9.02 -2.66
N CYS A 33 5.01 9.12 -3.83
CA CYS A 33 5.19 10.35 -4.57
C CYS A 33 4.17 10.42 -5.71
N VAL A 34 3.37 11.49 -5.74
CA VAL A 34 2.39 11.75 -6.79
C VAL A 34 2.98 12.74 -7.78
N SER A 35 2.88 12.45 -9.07
CA SER A 35 3.45 13.27 -10.14
C SER A 35 2.38 13.87 -11.04
N ARG A 36 2.70 15.02 -11.66
CA ARG A 36 1.87 15.59 -12.73
C ARG A 36 1.93 14.71 -13.97
N ASN A 37 0.81 14.66 -14.69
CA ASN A 37 0.55 13.70 -15.78
C ASN A 37 1.63 13.73 -16.88
N SER A 38 2.22 14.89 -17.17
CA SER A 38 3.25 15.10 -18.19
C SER A 38 4.69 14.79 -17.75
N THR A 39 4.96 14.62 -16.45
CA THR A 39 6.32 14.42 -15.91
C THR A 39 6.58 13.01 -15.38
N PHE A 40 5.56 12.18 -15.26
CA PHE A 40 5.68 10.81 -14.74
C PHE A 40 6.65 9.92 -15.53
N GLN A 41 6.73 10.12 -16.85
CA GLN A 41 7.67 9.38 -17.70
C GLN A 41 9.14 9.62 -17.34
N LEU A 42 9.48 10.76 -16.73
CA LEU A 42 10.85 11.06 -16.29
C LEU A 42 11.33 10.13 -15.16
N PHE A 43 10.40 9.54 -14.40
CA PHE A 43 10.71 8.64 -13.28
C PHE A 43 10.57 7.16 -13.64
N SER A 44 9.89 6.82 -14.74
CA SER A 44 9.56 5.43 -15.10
C SER A 44 10.47 4.80 -16.16
N GLN A 45 11.37 5.56 -16.78
CA GLN A 45 12.22 5.05 -17.87
C GLN A 45 13.54 4.44 -17.35
N PRO A 46 13.94 3.25 -17.83
CA PRO A 46 15.29 2.72 -17.60
C PRO A 46 16.32 3.57 -18.35
N ARG A 47 17.48 3.80 -17.73
CA ARG A 47 18.59 4.62 -18.26
C ARG A 47 18.93 4.27 -19.73
N ARG A 48 18.57 5.14 -20.67
CA ARG A 48 19.26 5.29 -21.95
C ARG A 48 19.24 6.76 -22.39
N GLY A 49 20.42 7.34 -22.60
CA GLY A 49 20.63 8.46 -23.51
C GLY A 49 20.19 9.86 -23.04
N THR A 50 21.19 10.60 -22.54
CA THR A 50 21.46 12.05 -22.59
C THR A 50 20.37 13.11 -22.90
N SER A 51 20.40 14.16 -22.07
CA SER A 51 20.01 15.56 -22.33
C SER A 51 18.58 16.03 -22.02
N GLN A 52 18.04 15.67 -20.86
CA GLN A 52 17.31 16.64 -20.02
C GLN A 52 17.49 16.26 -18.55
N ARG A 53 18.57 16.78 -17.97
CA ARG A 53 19.05 16.46 -16.63
C ARG A 53 18.17 17.15 -15.58
N VAL A 54 17.08 16.50 -15.17
CA VAL A 54 16.57 16.69 -13.82
C VAL A 54 17.44 15.83 -12.92
N ALA A 55 18.04 16.44 -11.90
CA ALA A 55 18.92 15.83 -10.90
C ALA A 55 18.25 14.75 -10.02
N ALA A 56 17.21 14.08 -10.51
CA ALA A 56 16.51 12.99 -9.82
C ALA A 56 17.17 11.61 -10.07
N SER A 57 18.14 11.53 -11.00
CA SER A 57 18.58 10.26 -11.59
C SER A 57 19.56 9.41 -10.74
N GLU A 58 19.97 9.89 -9.57
CA GLU A 58 20.74 9.09 -8.61
C GLU A 58 20.06 8.87 -7.27
N GLU A 59 19.04 9.66 -6.90
CA GLU A 59 18.44 9.64 -5.56
C GLU A 59 17.23 8.70 -5.45
N VAL A 60 16.52 8.40 -6.55
CA VAL A 60 15.38 7.45 -6.53
C VAL A 60 15.87 6.03 -6.83
N ARG A 61 16.79 5.49 -6.03
CA ARG A 61 17.36 4.14 -6.24
C ARG A 61 16.42 2.98 -5.83
N ASN A 62 15.30 3.26 -5.16
CA ASN A 62 14.46 2.23 -4.52
C ASN A 62 12.95 2.39 -4.80
N ILE A 63 12.57 2.46 -6.08
CA ILE A 63 11.14 2.39 -6.45
C ILE A 63 10.58 1.02 -6.05
N ILE A 64 9.62 1.03 -5.12
CA ILE A 64 8.88 -0.16 -4.66
C ILE A 64 7.78 -0.51 -5.65
N TYR A 65 7.04 0.50 -6.12
CA TYR A 65 5.89 0.31 -6.99
C TYR A 65 5.59 1.56 -7.81
N THR A 66 5.00 1.38 -8.98
CA THR A 66 4.69 2.44 -9.94
C THR A 66 3.18 2.43 -10.24
N TYR A 67 2.49 3.51 -9.91
CA TYR A 67 1.07 3.72 -10.16
C TYR A 67 0.88 4.45 -11.48
N SER A 68 0.13 3.84 -12.41
CA SER A 68 -0.08 4.38 -13.76
C SER A 68 -1.54 4.51 -14.18
N THR A 69 -2.49 3.92 -13.45
CA THR A 69 -3.90 3.86 -13.88
C THR A 69 -4.72 5.06 -13.37
N ILE A 70 -5.05 5.09 -12.08
CA ILE A 70 -5.89 6.13 -11.46
C ILE A 70 -5.03 7.30 -10.97
N LEU A 71 -3.85 6.98 -10.43
CA LEU A 71 -2.86 7.92 -9.94
C LEU A 71 -1.58 7.71 -10.75
N LYS A 72 -0.92 8.81 -11.12
CA LYS A 72 0.42 8.80 -11.73
C LYS A 72 1.44 9.08 -10.63
N GLY A 73 2.26 8.11 -10.27
CA GLY A 73 3.19 8.25 -9.16
C GLY A 73 3.93 6.96 -8.84
N PHE A 74 4.79 7.01 -7.83
CA PHE A 74 5.58 5.85 -7.41
C PHE A 74 5.73 5.81 -5.90
N ALA A 75 5.79 4.61 -5.34
CA ALA A 75 6.20 4.39 -3.97
C ALA A 75 7.70 4.12 -3.94
N THR A 76 8.43 4.76 -3.03
CA THR A 76 9.88 4.58 -2.84
C THR A 76 10.23 4.65 -1.35
N ARG A 77 11.41 4.17 -0.95
CA ARG A 77 11.95 4.44 0.40
C ARG A 77 12.91 5.61 0.34
N LEU A 78 12.71 6.59 1.22
CA LEU A 78 13.51 7.82 1.27
C LEU A 78 13.87 8.16 2.70
N ILE A 79 15.06 8.73 2.90
CA ILE A 79 15.42 9.45 4.12
C ILE A 79 14.91 10.90 4.08
N GLU A 80 14.92 11.61 5.20
CA GLU A 80 14.28 12.93 5.32
C GLU A 80 14.86 13.96 4.35
N ASN A 81 16.19 13.98 4.18
CA ASN A 81 16.86 14.89 3.24
C ASN A 81 16.49 14.60 1.77
N GLU A 82 16.42 13.33 1.37
CA GLU A 82 15.98 12.93 0.02
C GLU A 82 14.51 13.32 -0.21
N THR A 83 13.69 13.21 0.84
CA THR A 83 12.29 13.64 0.79
C THR A 83 12.18 15.14 0.57
N GLU A 84 12.94 15.95 1.30
CA GLU A 84 12.99 17.41 1.09
C GLU A 84 13.45 17.80 -0.33
N LEU A 85 14.43 17.08 -0.87
CA LEU A 85 14.91 17.31 -2.24
C LEU A 85 13.83 16.97 -3.27
N LEU A 86 13.14 15.84 -3.10
CA LEU A 86 12.04 15.43 -3.96
C LEU A 86 10.87 16.42 -3.94
N ARG A 87 10.51 16.98 -2.77
CA ARG A 87 9.47 18.03 -2.66
C ARG A 87 9.75 19.25 -3.53
N ARG A 88 11.03 19.58 -3.75
CA ARG A 88 11.43 20.75 -4.53
C ARG A 88 11.35 20.53 -6.03
N LEU A 89 11.17 19.28 -6.48
CA LEU A 89 11.05 18.99 -7.91
C LEU A 89 9.68 19.46 -8.42
N PRO A 90 9.62 20.30 -9.48
CA PRO A 90 8.34 20.76 -10.06
C PRO A 90 7.44 19.63 -10.58
N ALA A 91 8.00 18.45 -10.80
CA ALA A 91 7.32 17.24 -11.25
C ALA A 91 6.56 16.51 -10.14
N VAL A 92 6.90 16.76 -8.88
CA VAL A 92 6.25 16.17 -7.70
C VAL A 92 5.11 17.08 -7.27
N LEU A 93 3.90 16.54 -7.26
CA LEU A 93 2.70 17.26 -6.82
C LEU A 93 2.55 17.19 -5.31
N SER A 94 2.73 15.99 -4.76
CA SER A 94 2.59 15.72 -3.34
C SER A 94 3.30 14.44 -2.98
N GLU A 95 3.52 14.28 -1.69
CA GLU A 95 4.01 13.06 -1.09
C GLU A 95 3.15 12.65 0.08
N LEU A 96 3.06 11.35 0.28
CA LEU A 96 2.21 10.74 1.28
C LEU A 96 3.06 9.70 2.01
N PRO A 97 3.34 9.90 3.32
CA PRO A 97 4.07 8.90 4.08
C PRO A 97 3.24 7.61 4.15
N LYS A 98 3.90 6.46 4.19
CA LYS A 98 3.20 5.18 4.37
C LYS A 98 2.44 5.17 5.69
N THR A 99 1.12 5.09 5.60
CA THR A 99 0.24 4.81 6.73
C THR A 99 -0.11 3.33 6.74
N VAL A 100 0.03 2.69 7.90
CA VAL A 100 -0.42 1.31 8.12
C VAL A 100 -1.78 1.36 8.80
N PHE A 101 -2.80 0.83 8.13
CA PHE A 101 -4.14 0.70 8.70
C PHE A 101 -4.25 -0.61 9.48
N GLN A 102 -4.89 -0.55 10.65
CA GLN A 102 -5.21 -1.74 11.45
C GLN A 102 -6.53 -2.35 10.98
N LEU A 103 -6.61 -3.68 11.01
CA LEU A 103 -7.80 -4.41 10.61
C LEU A 103 -8.95 -4.13 11.61
N GLN A 104 -10.05 -3.55 11.12
CA GLN A 104 -11.25 -3.28 11.90
C GLN A 104 -12.33 -4.34 11.62
N THR A 105 -12.09 -5.60 11.97
CA THR A 105 -13.14 -6.64 11.82
C THR A 105 -14.08 -6.65 13.02
N THR A 106 -15.32 -6.26 12.82
CA THR A 106 -16.41 -6.55 13.75
C THR A 106 -16.92 -7.98 13.52
N ARG A 107 -16.81 -8.84 14.53
CA ARG A 107 -17.22 -10.24 14.45
C ARG A 107 -18.73 -10.35 14.70
N LYS A 108 -19.57 -10.43 13.64
CA LYS A 108 -20.90 -11.11 13.55
C LYS A 108 -21.78 -10.56 12.40
N PRO A 109 -22.40 -11.42 11.56
CA PRO A 109 -23.39 -11.02 10.54
C PRO A 109 -24.64 -10.32 11.10
N LEU A 110 -24.96 -10.57 12.38
CA LEU A 110 -26.07 -9.92 13.08
C LEU A 110 -25.96 -8.38 13.11
N LEU A 111 -24.74 -7.85 12.90
CA LEU A 111 -24.46 -6.42 12.88
C LEU A 111 -25.26 -5.68 11.80
N LEU A 112 -25.60 -6.33 10.69
CA LEU A 112 -26.30 -5.69 9.57
C LEU A 112 -27.83 -5.90 9.59
N GLY A 113 -28.34 -6.73 10.51
CA GLY A 113 -29.79 -6.97 10.65
C GLY A 113 -30.47 -7.54 9.39
N LEU A 114 -29.71 -8.14 8.47
CA LEU A 114 -30.23 -8.60 7.18
C LEU A 114 -31.06 -9.88 7.35
N ASN A 115 -32.24 -9.91 6.72
CA ASN A 115 -33.13 -11.06 6.68
C ASN A 115 -33.20 -11.59 5.24
N PRO A 116 -32.91 -12.88 4.99
CA PRO A 116 -32.94 -13.44 3.65
C PRO A 116 -34.37 -13.57 3.06
N ALA A 117 -35.40 -13.56 3.90
CA ALA A 117 -36.79 -13.75 3.47
C ALA A 117 -37.55 -12.43 3.22
N THR A 118 -37.03 -11.29 3.69
CA THR A 118 -37.74 -10.00 3.64
C THR A 118 -36.78 -8.82 3.58
N GLY A 119 -37.23 -7.71 3.00
CA GLY A 119 -36.50 -6.44 2.99
C GLY A 119 -35.47 -6.33 1.86
N ILE A 120 -34.45 -5.49 2.09
CA ILE A 120 -33.58 -4.96 1.02
C ILE A 120 -32.83 -6.04 0.22
N LEU A 121 -32.52 -7.19 0.81
CA LEU A 121 -31.87 -8.29 0.09
C LEU A 121 -32.77 -8.84 -1.01
N LEU A 122 -34.06 -9.04 -0.73
CA LEU A 122 -35.02 -9.53 -1.73
C LEU A 122 -35.32 -8.45 -2.77
N ASP A 123 -35.56 -7.21 -2.32
CA ASP A 123 -35.89 -6.07 -3.20
C ASP A 123 -34.76 -5.74 -4.19
N SER A 124 -33.50 -5.96 -3.78
CA SER A 124 -32.31 -5.77 -4.61
C SER A 124 -31.93 -6.99 -5.45
N LYS A 125 -32.76 -8.05 -5.48
CA LYS A 125 -32.43 -9.35 -6.10
C LYS A 125 -31.08 -9.88 -5.64
N GLU A 126 -30.81 -9.79 -4.35
CA GLU A 126 -29.56 -10.22 -3.71
C GLU A 126 -28.31 -9.52 -4.27
N GLY A 127 -28.47 -8.37 -4.94
CA GLY A 127 -27.37 -7.64 -5.57
C GLY A 127 -26.96 -8.19 -6.95
N ASP A 128 -27.84 -8.89 -7.66
CA ASP A 128 -27.56 -9.43 -8.99
C ASP A 128 -26.98 -8.37 -9.94
N GLY A 129 -25.91 -8.73 -10.66
CA GLY A 129 -25.19 -7.85 -11.57
C GLY A 129 -24.33 -6.76 -10.91
N ILE A 130 -24.25 -6.70 -9.58
CA ILE A 130 -23.39 -5.74 -8.85
C ILE A 130 -22.03 -6.36 -8.56
N ILE A 131 -20.97 -5.59 -8.77
CA ILE A 131 -19.59 -5.99 -8.48
C ILE A 131 -19.13 -5.21 -7.25
N ILE A 132 -18.78 -5.92 -6.18
CA ILE A 132 -18.31 -5.33 -4.92
C ILE A 132 -16.83 -5.69 -4.75
N GLY A 133 -15.96 -4.67 -4.75
CA GLY A 133 -14.55 -4.84 -4.42
C GLY A 133 -14.35 -4.78 -2.91
N VAL A 134 -13.75 -5.82 -2.32
CA VAL A 134 -13.48 -5.90 -0.88
C VAL A 134 -11.96 -5.95 -0.65
N PRO A 135 -11.32 -4.83 -0.25
CA PRO A 135 -9.92 -4.84 0.14
C PRO A 135 -9.76 -5.59 1.47
N ASN A 136 -9.27 -6.82 1.42
CA ASN A 136 -9.03 -7.64 2.61
C ASN A 136 -7.65 -8.31 2.53
N THR A 137 -7.20 -8.88 3.65
CA THR A 137 -5.90 -9.57 3.73
C THR A 137 -5.90 -10.93 3.04
N SER A 138 -7.02 -11.65 3.06
CA SER A 138 -7.16 -12.96 2.43
C SER A 138 -8.63 -13.36 2.24
N VAL A 139 -8.85 -14.39 1.44
CA VAL A 139 -10.13 -15.08 1.23
C VAL A 139 -9.87 -16.60 1.19
N TRP A 140 -10.82 -17.40 1.67
CA TRP A 140 -10.83 -18.87 1.54
C TRP A 140 -11.84 -19.26 0.47
N PRO A 141 -11.46 -19.22 -0.82
CA PRO A 141 -12.40 -19.41 -1.92
C PRO A 141 -12.99 -20.83 -1.98
N GLU A 142 -12.34 -21.82 -1.35
CA GLU A 142 -12.83 -23.19 -1.19
C GLU A 142 -13.97 -23.34 -0.17
N SER A 143 -14.24 -22.29 0.62
CA SER A 143 -15.32 -22.32 1.61
C SER A 143 -16.68 -22.38 0.93
N ARG A 144 -17.62 -23.16 1.49
CA ARG A 144 -19.01 -23.25 1.00
C ARG A 144 -19.73 -21.89 0.96
N CYS A 145 -19.25 -20.90 1.70
CA CYS A 145 -19.78 -19.53 1.65
C CYS A 145 -19.57 -18.84 0.30
N TYR A 146 -18.65 -19.34 -0.54
CA TYR A 146 -18.37 -18.81 -1.88
C TYR A 146 -18.88 -19.72 -3.00
N ASN A 147 -19.79 -20.66 -2.70
CA ASN A 147 -20.43 -21.49 -3.72
C ASN A 147 -21.34 -20.62 -4.62
N ASP A 148 -21.06 -20.65 -5.92
CA ASP A 148 -21.71 -19.85 -6.95
C ASP A 148 -22.76 -20.61 -7.77
N ALA A 149 -23.12 -21.84 -7.41
CA ALA A 149 -24.03 -22.71 -8.19
C ALA A 149 -25.44 -22.13 -8.41
N ARG A 150 -25.83 -21.09 -7.65
CA ARG A 150 -27.10 -20.38 -7.80
C ARG A 150 -26.95 -18.97 -8.39
N LEU A 151 -25.73 -18.57 -8.75
CA LEU A 151 -25.44 -17.29 -9.39
C LEU A 151 -25.59 -17.41 -10.91
N GLY A 152 -25.98 -16.30 -11.54
CA GLY A 152 -26.06 -16.19 -13.00
C GLY A 152 -24.68 -16.09 -13.66
N ALA A 153 -24.68 -15.75 -14.94
CA ALA A 153 -23.44 -15.50 -15.67
C ALA A 153 -22.64 -14.33 -15.07
N ILE A 154 -21.31 -14.39 -15.19
CA ILE A 154 -20.41 -13.30 -14.78
C ILE A 154 -20.85 -12.00 -15.47
N PRO A 155 -21.05 -10.88 -14.73
CA PRO A 155 -21.50 -9.63 -15.33
C PRO A 155 -20.57 -9.15 -16.45
N ALA A 156 -21.09 -8.77 -17.62
CA ALA A 156 -20.29 -8.37 -18.79
C ALA A 156 -19.34 -7.17 -18.54
N LYS A 157 -19.61 -6.37 -17.51
CA LYS A 157 -18.77 -5.24 -17.07
C LYS A 157 -17.60 -5.66 -16.17
N TRP A 158 -17.55 -6.91 -15.72
CA TRP A 158 -16.43 -7.45 -14.94
C TRP A 158 -15.19 -7.56 -15.82
N LYS A 159 -14.06 -7.04 -15.34
CA LYS A 159 -12.77 -7.02 -16.05
C LYS A 159 -11.65 -7.71 -15.28
N GLY A 160 -11.97 -8.39 -14.18
CA GLY A 160 -11.00 -9.16 -13.42
C GLY A 160 -10.85 -10.58 -13.97
N GLU A 161 -9.92 -11.32 -13.39
CA GLU A 161 -9.65 -12.71 -13.74
C GLU A 161 -9.82 -13.63 -12.52
N CYS A 162 -10.07 -14.91 -12.77
CA CYS A 162 -10.05 -15.92 -11.72
C CYS A 162 -8.60 -16.36 -11.48
N THR A 163 -8.03 -15.98 -10.34
CA THR A 163 -6.71 -16.48 -9.93
C THR A 163 -6.87 -17.85 -9.26
N ALA A 164 -6.42 -18.91 -9.94
CA ALA A 164 -6.44 -20.25 -9.37
C ALA A 164 -5.55 -20.34 -8.12
N ALA A 165 -5.98 -21.15 -7.15
CA ALA A 165 -5.27 -21.43 -5.91
C ALA A 165 -5.37 -22.93 -5.56
N THR A 166 -4.73 -23.35 -4.48
CA THR A 166 -4.83 -24.74 -4.00
C THR A 166 -6.30 -25.10 -3.76
N ASN A 167 -6.80 -26.12 -4.47
CA ASN A 167 -8.20 -26.57 -4.44
C ASN A 167 -9.24 -25.55 -4.95
N PHE A 168 -8.84 -24.52 -5.70
CA PHE A 168 -9.75 -23.54 -6.29
C PHE A 168 -9.34 -23.21 -7.73
N ASN A 169 -10.22 -23.48 -8.69
CA ASN A 169 -10.03 -23.16 -10.11
C ASN A 169 -11.35 -22.65 -10.70
N SER A 170 -11.36 -22.30 -11.99
CA SER A 170 -12.55 -21.77 -12.69
C SER A 170 -13.67 -22.78 -12.93
N THR A 171 -13.54 -24.02 -12.45
CA THR A 171 -14.45 -25.15 -12.75
C THR A 171 -14.84 -25.96 -11.51
N ASN A 172 -14.34 -25.59 -10.33
CA ASN A 172 -14.58 -26.27 -9.05
C ASN A 172 -15.77 -25.66 -8.33
#